data_AF-A0A0F4TZ09-F1
#
_entry.id   AF-A0A0F4TZ09-F1
#
_cell.length_a   1.000
_cell.length_b   1.000
_cell.length_c   1.000
_cell.angle_alpha   90.00
_cell.angle_beta   90.00
_cell.angle_gamma   90.00
#
_symmetry.space_group_name_H-M   'P 1'
#
loop_
_entity.id
_entity.type
_entity.pdbx_description
1 polymer ?
#
loop_
_entity_poly.entity_id
_entity_poly.type
_entity_poly.pdbx_seq_one_letter_code
_entity_poly.pdbx_strand_id
1 'polypeptide(L)'
;MRYLKVTVQDRIGNGRADSVLLHFYETACTPGGDILLNKAFALDFDADGNVDYKMGDVTNNGEENNTDQQLLKTFANACLKLNWFNPGASTKRYLKMFVEDFAGDGSPDTVRLHFHEGTGNATDRTLAYTAAAYDTDNNGTLDWVIHFDTDNDGDIDATDRELVSLLSGTYLKFKWK
;
A
#
# COMPACT_ATOMS: atom_id res chain seq x y z
N MET A 1 1.19 -16.78 -1.52
CA MET A 1 1.54 -15.39 -1.92
C MET A 1 1.20 -14.48 -0.76
N ARG A 2 2.10 -13.59 -0.36
CA ARG A 2 1.81 -12.56 0.64
C ARG A 2 1.48 -11.24 -0.03
N TYR A 3 0.62 -10.45 0.60
CA TYR A 3 0.26 -9.14 0.11
C TYR A 3 -0.13 -8.20 1.25
N LEU A 4 -0.06 -6.91 0.98
CA LEU A 4 -0.55 -5.86 1.85
C LEU A 4 -1.87 -5.32 1.29
N LYS A 5 -2.88 -5.20 2.15
CA LYS A 5 -4.10 -4.44 1.87
C LYS A 5 -4.09 -3.16 2.68
N VAL A 6 -4.18 -2.03 1.99
CA VAL A 6 -4.22 -0.68 2.57
C VAL A 6 -5.61 -0.11 2.40
N THR A 7 -6.21 0.36 3.49
CA THR A 7 -7.45 1.13 3.47
C THR A 7 -7.17 2.53 3.99
N VAL A 8 -7.46 3.54 3.19
CA VAL A 8 -7.39 4.95 3.59
C VAL A 8 -8.80 5.47 3.86
N GLN A 9 -8.97 6.27 4.91
CA GLN A 9 -10.26 6.75 5.39
C GLN A 9 -10.22 8.23 5.75
N ASP A 10 -11.33 8.92 5.51
CA ASP A 10 -11.72 10.22 6.07
C ASP A 10 -12.70 9.95 7.22
N ARG A 11 -12.18 9.76 8.43
CA ARG A 11 -12.95 9.46 9.63
C ARG A 11 -13.57 10.70 10.24
N ILE A 12 -12.93 11.85 10.08
CA ILE A 12 -13.39 13.13 10.64
C ILE A 12 -14.50 13.73 9.76
N GLY A 13 -14.55 13.37 8.49
CA GLY A 13 -15.57 13.79 7.51
C GLY A 13 -15.31 15.17 6.93
N ASN A 14 -14.05 15.61 6.88
CA ASN A 14 -13.67 16.93 6.36
C ASN A 14 -13.30 16.92 4.87
N GLY A 15 -13.44 15.77 4.19
CA GLY A 15 -13.09 15.59 2.79
C GLY A 15 -11.62 15.30 2.56
N ARG A 16 -10.84 15.03 3.61
CA ARG A 16 -9.42 14.65 3.54
C ARG A 16 -9.20 13.33 4.25
N ALA A 17 -8.28 12.53 3.72
CA ALA A 17 -7.85 11.32 4.39
C ALA A 17 -7.15 11.66 5.73
N ASP A 18 -7.47 10.91 6.78
CA ASP A 18 -6.89 11.08 8.12
C ASP A 18 -6.41 9.75 8.74
N SER A 19 -6.78 8.62 8.15
CA SER A 19 -6.51 7.30 8.70
C SER A 19 -6.02 6.34 7.63
N VAL A 20 -4.92 5.65 7.91
CA VAL A 20 -4.33 4.63 7.03
C VAL A 20 -4.24 3.31 7.79
N LEU A 21 -4.93 2.28 7.29
CA LEU A 21 -4.98 0.95 7.88
C LEU A 21 -4.25 -0.05 6.99
N LEU A 22 -3.25 -0.74 7.53
CA LEU A 22 -2.45 -1.76 6.84
C LEU A 22 -2.83 -3.13 7.39
N HIS A 23 -3.17 -4.04 6.48
CA HIS A 23 -3.50 -5.43 6.78
C HIS A 23 -2.62 -6.36 5.95
N PHE A 24 -1.78 -7.15 6.61
CA PHE A 24 -0.80 -8.02 5.97
C PHE A 24 -1.36 -9.44 5.86
N TYR A 25 -1.57 -9.89 4.63
CA TYR A 25 -2.22 -11.16 4.33
C TYR A 25 -1.27 -12.19 3.70
N GLU A 26 -1.61 -13.45 3.87
CA GLU A 26 -1.09 -14.59 3.12
C GLU A 26 -2.24 -15.36 2.48
N THR A 27 -2.16 -15.59 1.17
CA THR A 27 -3.15 -16.38 0.44
C THR A 27 -3.04 -17.85 0.85
N ALA A 28 -4.13 -18.39 1.38
CA ALA A 28 -4.21 -19.79 1.77
C ALA A 28 -4.17 -20.72 0.56
N CYS A 29 -3.50 -21.86 0.70
CA CYS A 29 -3.50 -22.94 -0.31
C CYS A 29 -4.83 -23.70 -0.39
N THR A 30 -5.78 -23.45 0.51
CA THR A 30 -7.10 -24.09 0.54
C THR A 30 -8.21 -23.11 0.16
N PRO A 31 -9.29 -23.56 -0.51
CA PRO A 31 -10.46 -22.73 -0.75
C PRO A 31 -11.08 -22.31 0.59
N GLY A 32 -11.05 -21.01 0.93
CA GLY A 32 -11.60 -20.55 2.21
C GLY A 32 -11.24 -19.14 2.68
N GLY A 33 -10.20 -18.51 2.12
CA GLY A 33 -9.90 -17.09 2.35
C GLY A 33 -8.43 -16.81 2.68
N ASP A 34 -8.03 -15.55 2.49
CA ASP A 34 -6.69 -15.09 2.84
C ASP A 34 -6.55 -14.97 4.37
N ILE A 35 -5.39 -15.37 4.89
CA ILE A 35 -5.08 -15.34 6.33
C ILE A 35 -4.47 -13.98 6.67
N LEU A 36 -5.06 -13.28 7.63
CA LEU A 36 -4.49 -12.03 8.15
C LEU A 36 -3.40 -12.35 9.17
N LEU A 37 -2.16 -11.98 8.86
CA LEU A 37 -0.99 -12.27 9.67
C LEU A 37 -0.61 -11.10 10.61
N ASN A 38 -0.78 -9.86 10.15
CA ASN A 38 -0.37 -8.68 10.91
C ASN A 38 -1.21 -7.44 10.56
N LYS A 39 -1.20 -6.43 11.43
CA LYS A 39 -1.88 -5.13 11.27
C LYS A 39 -0.97 -3.99 11.71
N ALA A 40 -1.04 -2.89 10.98
CA ALA A 40 -0.49 -1.61 11.41
C ALA A 40 -1.47 -0.49 11.06
N PHE A 41 -1.37 0.64 11.72
CA PHE A 41 -2.18 1.81 11.39
C PHE A 41 -1.45 3.11 11.70
N ALA A 42 -1.82 4.15 10.96
CA ALA A 42 -1.34 5.50 11.17
C ALA A 42 -2.51 6.50 11.05
N LEU A 43 -2.45 7.56 11.86
CA LEU A 43 -3.48 8.59 11.99
C LEU A 43 -2.82 9.96 11.83
N ASP A 44 -3.46 10.81 11.05
CA ASP A 44 -3.21 12.24 10.84
C ASP A 44 -4.39 12.99 11.46
N PHE A 45 -4.21 13.57 12.65
CA PHE A 45 -5.33 14.08 13.44
C PHE A 45 -5.85 15.43 12.94
N ASP A 46 -5.01 16.23 12.29
CA ASP A 46 -5.37 17.55 11.77
C ASP A 46 -5.60 17.57 10.25
N ALA A 47 -5.41 16.42 9.58
CA ALA A 47 -5.58 16.22 8.15
C ALA A 47 -4.69 17.18 7.32
N ASP A 48 -3.44 17.35 7.76
CA ASP A 48 -2.40 18.14 7.09
C ASP A 48 -1.59 17.32 6.06
N GLY A 49 -1.84 16.01 5.97
CA GLY A 49 -1.12 15.06 5.13
C GLY A 49 0.07 14.38 5.80
N ASN A 50 0.27 14.58 7.11
CA ASN A 50 1.34 14.01 7.90
C ASN A 50 0.80 13.24 9.10
N VAL A 51 1.20 11.96 9.23
CA VAL A 51 0.73 11.15 10.35
C VAL A 51 1.38 11.52 11.68
N ASP A 52 0.53 11.84 12.65
CA ASP A 52 0.88 12.11 14.05
C ASP A 52 1.13 10.83 14.82
N TYR A 53 0.19 9.89 14.74
CA TYR A 53 0.21 8.64 15.50
C TYR A 53 0.36 7.43 14.59
N LYS A 54 1.09 6.43 15.05
CA LYS A 54 1.48 5.24 14.29
C LYS A 54 1.66 4.07 15.25
N MET A 55 1.22 2.88 14.85
CA MET A 55 1.37 1.67 15.65
C MET A 55 1.42 0.44 14.76
N GLY A 56 2.28 -0.52 15.12
CA GLY A 56 2.41 -1.82 14.47
C GLY A 56 3.82 -2.13 13.95
N ASP A 57 4.14 -3.41 13.93
CA ASP A 57 5.37 -3.98 13.36
C ASP A 57 5.18 -4.17 11.85
N VAL A 58 5.65 -3.22 11.02
CA VAL A 58 5.50 -3.32 9.56
C VAL A 58 6.58 -4.17 8.90
N THR A 59 7.69 -4.43 9.60
CA THR A 59 8.77 -5.31 9.09
C THR A 59 8.56 -6.79 9.43
N ASN A 60 7.54 -7.08 10.25
CA ASN A 60 7.16 -8.40 10.73
C ASN A 60 8.34 -9.16 11.35
N ASN A 61 9.15 -8.45 12.13
CA ASN A 61 10.32 -9.01 12.80
C ASN A 61 10.01 -9.45 14.26
N GLY A 62 8.80 -9.19 14.74
CA GLY A 62 8.33 -9.54 16.09
C GLY A 62 8.45 -8.40 17.12
N GLU A 63 9.06 -7.27 16.75
CA GLU A 63 9.32 -6.14 17.64
C GLU A 63 8.93 -4.80 16.98
N GLU A 64 7.96 -4.09 17.55
CA GLU A 64 7.67 -2.73 17.13
C GLU A 64 8.78 -1.77 17.60
N ASN A 65 9.48 -1.16 16.64
CA ASN A 65 10.62 -0.29 16.93
C ASN A 65 10.63 1.00 16.07
N ASN A 66 11.66 1.83 16.24
CA ASN A 66 11.79 3.11 15.53
C ASN A 66 11.86 2.95 13.99
N THR A 67 12.39 1.83 13.50
CA THR A 67 12.44 1.53 12.06
C THR A 67 11.02 1.33 11.52
N ASP A 68 10.19 0.54 12.21
CA ASP A 68 8.79 0.34 11.84
C ASP A 68 8.04 1.66 11.83
N GLN A 69 8.24 2.48 12.86
CA GLN A 69 7.63 3.80 12.98
C GLN A 69 8.03 4.74 11.84
N GLN A 70 9.30 4.75 11.42
CA GLN A 70 9.77 5.57 10.31
C GLN A 70 9.26 5.08 8.96
N LEU A 71 9.27 3.76 8.73
CA LEU A 71 8.77 3.17 7.49
C LEU A 71 7.25 3.36 7.37
N LEU A 72 6.50 3.11 8.45
CA LEU A 72 5.06 3.33 8.52
C LEU A 72 4.71 4.81 8.32
N LYS A 73 5.47 5.75 8.90
CA LYS A 73 5.27 7.19 8.63
C LYS A 73 5.41 7.52 7.15
N THR A 74 6.51 7.07 6.55
CA THR A 74 6.83 7.36 5.14
C THR A 74 5.75 6.79 4.23
N PHE A 75 5.37 5.53 4.46
CA PHE A 75 4.35 4.84 3.68
C PHE A 75 2.97 5.47 3.86
N ALA A 76 2.54 5.73 5.09
CA ALA A 76 1.21 6.28 5.36
C ALA A 76 1.05 7.70 4.82
N ASN A 77 2.07 8.57 4.96
CA ASN A 77 2.05 9.91 4.35
C ASN A 77 1.89 9.84 2.82
N ALA A 78 2.53 8.86 2.16
CA ALA A 78 2.34 8.66 0.73
C ALA A 78 0.90 8.18 0.43
N CYS A 79 0.33 7.29 1.23
CA CYS A 79 -1.05 6.85 1.07
C CYS A 79 -2.08 7.98 1.23
N LEU A 80 -1.85 8.93 2.16
CA LEU A 80 -2.73 10.08 2.36
C LEU A 80 -2.80 11.00 1.14
N LYS A 81 -1.74 11.04 0.34
CA LYS A 81 -1.67 11.85 -0.89
C LYS A 81 -2.39 11.24 -2.09
N LEU A 82 -2.79 9.97 -2.01
CA LEU A 82 -3.34 9.27 -3.17
C LEU A 82 -4.73 9.79 -3.61
N ASN A 83 -5.41 10.61 -2.80
CA ASN A 83 -6.85 10.88 -2.88
C ASN A 83 -7.74 9.63 -3.07
N TRP A 84 -7.20 8.45 -2.75
CA TRP A 84 -7.86 7.14 -2.83
C TRP A 84 -8.34 6.70 -1.45
N PHE A 85 -9.37 7.36 -0.93
CA PHE A 85 -9.87 7.13 0.42
C PHE A 85 -11.38 6.89 0.46
N ASN A 86 -11.83 6.40 1.62
CA ASN A 86 -13.23 6.13 1.91
C ASN A 86 -13.81 7.20 2.84
N PRO A 87 -15.05 7.66 2.63
CA PRO A 87 -15.76 8.44 3.63
C PRO A 87 -16.11 7.56 4.84
N GLY A 88 -15.84 8.07 6.04
CA GLY A 88 -16.08 7.38 7.31
C GLY A 88 -15.33 6.05 7.43
N ALA A 89 -15.94 5.07 8.09
CA ALA A 89 -15.34 3.75 8.32
C ALA A 89 -15.50 2.77 7.14
N SER A 90 -15.89 3.25 5.95
CA SER A 90 -16.04 2.40 4.77
C SER A 90 -14.71 1.76 4.35
N THR A 91 -14.80 0.59 3.73
CA THR A 91 -13.66 -0.20 3.24
C THR A 91 -13.81 -0.58 1.76
N LYS A 92 -14.70 0.11 1.04
CA LYS A 92 -15.00 -0.14 -0.38
C LYS A 92 -13.80 0.13 -1.27
N ARG A 93 -13.02 1.18 -0.98
CA ARG A 93 -11.77 1.49 -1.66
C ARG A 93 -10.60 0.94 -0.88
N TYR A 94 -9.71 0.22 -1.54
CA TYR A 94 -8.45 -0.22 -0.94
C TYR A 94 -7.37 -0.39 -2.00
N LEU A 95 -6.13 -0.36 -1.56
CA LEU A 95 -4.96 -0.67 -2.37
C LEU A 95 -4.45 -2.06 -1.96
N LYS A 96 -4.23 -2.94 -2.93
CA LYS A 96 -3.56 -4.23 -2.73
C LYS A 96 -2.16 -4.15 -3.31
N MET A 97 -1.14 -4.41 -2.50
CA MET A 97 0.27 -4.42 -2.90
C MET A 97 0.89 -5.80 -2.72
N PHE A 98 1.67 -6.25 -3.69
CA PHE A 98 2.38 -7.54 -3.62
C PHE A 98 3.62 -7.54 -4.53
N VAL A 99 4.51 -8.48 -4.26
CA VAL A 99 5.74 -8.70 -5.04
C VAL A 99 5.55 -9.90 -5.98
N GLU A 100 6.15 -9.83 -7.15
CA GLU A 100 6.37 -10.99 -8.03
C GLU A 100 7.88 -11.20 -8.25
N ASP A 101 8.27 -12.48 -8.32
CA ASP A 101 9.63 -12.98 -8.58
C ASP A 101 9.54 -13.91 -9.81
N PHE A 102 9.69 -13.30 -10.99
CA PHE A 102 9.71 -13.95 -12.29
C PHE A 102 11.05 -14.65 -12.57
N ALA A 103 12.16 -14.11 -12.06
CA ALA A 103 13.50 -14.68 -12.20
C ALA A 103 13.67 -15.96 -11.37
N GLY A 104 12.90 -16.10 -10.28
CA GLY A 104 12.88 -17.26 -9.40
C GLY A 104 14.09 -17.34 -8.48
N ASP A 105 14.80 -16.22 -8.25
CA ASP A 105 16.00 -16.16 -7.43
C ASP A 105 15.77 -15.56 -6.03
N GLY A 106 14.52 -15.19 -5.73
CA GLY A 106 14.11 -14.62 -4.47
C GLY A 106 14.19 -13.09 -4.41
N SER A 107 14.63 -12.44 -5.49
CA SER A 107 14.59 -10.97 -5.67
C SER A 107 13.17 -10.49 -5.99
N PRO A 108 12.79 -9.28 -5.59
CA PRO A 108 11.56 -8.67 -6.06
C PRO A 108 11.73 -8.10 -7.47
N ASP A 109 11.29 -8.81 -8.51
CA ASP A 109 11.32 -8.28 -9.89
C ASP A 109 10.27 -7.19 -10.11
N THR A 110 9.15 -7.25 -9.40
CA THR A 110 8.06 -6.28 -9.56
C THR A 110 7.30 -6.07 -8.26
N VAL A 111 6.94 -4.82 -7.99
CA VAL A 111 5.91 -4.46 -7.01
C VAL A 111 4.66 -4.02 -7.75
N ARG A 112 3.55 -4.72 -7.51
CA ARG A 112 2.24 -4.43 -8.10
C ARG A 112 1.39 -3.62 -7.12
N LEU A 113 0.74 -2.58 -7.62
CA LEU A 113 -0.25 -1.77 -6.90
C LEU A 113 -1.59 -1.91 -7.61
N HIS A 114 -2.55 -2.58 -6.96
CA HIS A 114 -3.89 -2.77 -7.49
C HIS A 114 -4.89 -1.95 -6.68
N PHE A 115 -5.50 -0.96 -7.32
CA PHE A 115 -6.51 -0.10 -6.70
C PHE A 115 -7.88 -0.72 -6.93
N HIS A 116 -8.55 -1.05 -5.84
CA HIS A 116 -9.85 -1.72 -5.88
C HIS A 116 -10.97 -0.85 -5.31
N GLU A 117 -12.11 -0.81 -6.00
CA GLU A 117 -13.36 -0.22 -5.54
C GLU A 117 -14.49 -1.25 -5.58
N GLY A 118 -15.16 -1.46 -4.44
CA GLY A 118 -16.31 -2.35 -4.33
C GLY A 118 -16.33 -3.13 -3.01
N THR A 119 -17.35 -3.97 -2.84
CA THR A 119 -17.50 -4.81 -1.64
C THR A 119 -17.04 -6.25 -1.92
N GLY A 120 -16.44 -6.90 -0.93
CA GLY A 120 -16.05 -8.31 -1.00
C GLY A 120 -14.55 -8.52 -1.31
N ASN A 121 -14.23 -9.71 -1.83
CA ASN A 121 -12.85 -10.10 -2.13
C ASN A 121 -12.28 -9.31 -3.31
N ALA A 122 -10.95 -9.19 -3.35
CA ALA A 122 -10.24 -8.65 -4.51
C ALA A 122 -10.50 -9.53 -5.73
N THR A 123 -11.15 -8.98 -6.75
CA THR A 123 -11.44 -9.65 -8.01
C THR A 123 -11.22 -8.64 -9.14
N ASP A 124 -11.12 -9.12 -10.37
CA ASP A 124 -11.00 -8.25 -11.55
C ASP A 124 -12.18 -7.27 -11.67
N ARG A 125 -13.35 -7.62 -11.13
CA ARG A 125 -14.53 -6.74 -11.13
C ARG A 125 -14.43 -5.56 -10.18
N THR A 126 -13.61 -5.66 -9.14
CA THR A 126 -13.38 -4.56 -8.21
C THR A 126 -12.14 -3.76 -8.58
N LEU A 127 -11.35 -4.17 -9.58
CA LEU A 127 -10.14 -3.48 -10.00
C LEU A 127 -10.50 -2.19 -10.75
N ALA A 128 -10.13 -1.05 -10.18
CA ALA A 128 -10.33 0.26 -10.79
C ALA A 128 -9.16 0.60 -11.74
N TYR A 129 -7.93 0.51 -11.25
CA TYR A 129 -6.71 0.70 -12.04
C TYR A 129 -5.49 0.04 -11.35
N THR A 130 -4.37 0.01 -12.07
CA THR A 130 -3.11 -0.59 -11.61
C THR A 130 -1.94 0.35 -11.83
N ALA A 131 -0.99 0.32 -10.90
CA ALA A 131 0.35 0.84 -11.08
C ALA A 131 1.37 -0.26 -10.75
N ALA A 132 2.61 -0.11 -11.21
CA ALA A 132 3.65 -1.08 -10.93
C ALA A 132 5.04 -0.45 -10.97
N ALA A 133 5.96 -1.03 -10.21
CA ALA A 133 7.38 -0.71 -10.27
C ALA A 133 8.17 -1.99 -10.53
N TYR A 134 9.16 -1.92 -11.41
CA TYR A 134 9.93 -3.05 -11.93
C TYR A 134 11.41 -2.87 -11.66
N ASP A 135 12.05 -3.94 -11.23
CA ASP A 135 13.50 -4.14 -11.29
C ASP A 135 13.80 -4.80 -12.63
N THR A 136 14.41 -4.06 -13.55
CA THR A 136 14.48 -4.49 -14.97
C THR A 136 15.76 -5.23 -15.30
N ASP A 137 16.78 -5.06 -14.48
CA ASP A 137 18.07 -5.74 -14.59
C ASP A 137 18.34 -6.72 -13.43
N ASN A 138 17.35 -6.90 -12.54
CA ASN A 138 17.38 -7.78 -11.38
C ASN A 138 18.56 -7.47 -10.43
N ASN A 139 18.79 -6.18 -10.17
CA ASN A 139 19.87 -5.69 -9.30
C ASN A 139 19.42 -5.41 -7.86
N GLY A 140 18.14 -5.62 -7.54
CA GLY A 140 17.48 -5.30 -6.27
C GLY A 140 16.91 -3.88 -6.19
N THR A 141 16.92 -3.11 -7.28
CA THR A 141 16.44 -1.72 -7.36
C THR A 141 15.32 -1.60 -8.38
N LEU A 142 14.28 -0.84 -8.06
CA LEU A 142 13.18 -0.59 -8.98
C LEU A 142 13.55 0.53 -9.97
N ASP A 143 13.82 0.17 -11.23
CA ASP A 143 14.29 1.08 -12.28
C ASP A 143 13.16 1.73 -13.09
N TRP A 144 12.04 1.03 -13.25
CA TRP A 144 10.93 1.47 -14.11
C TRP A 144 9.61 1.45 -13.35
N VAL A 145 8.92 2.59 -13.38
CA VAL A 145 7.56 2.75 -12.86
C VAL A 145 6.52 2.92 -13.98
N ILE A 146 5.50 2.07 -13.98
CA ILE A 146 4.23 2.29 -14.67
C ILE A 146 3.29 3.02 -13.72
N HIS A 147 2.93 4.24 -14.08
CA HIS A 147 2.04 5.10 -13.33
C HIS A 147 0.97 5.67 -14.27
N PHE A 148 -0.19 5.93 -13.69
CA PHE A 148 -1.26 6.77 -14.23
C PHE A 148 -1.52 7.86 -13.19
N ASP A 149 -2.65 8.57 -13.31
CA ASP A 149 -3.18 9.48 -12.28
C ASP A 149 -3.45 8.69 -10.98
N THR A 150 -2.42 8.57 -10.16
CA THR A 150 -2.32 7.70 -9.00
C THR A 150 -2.68 8.48 -7.74
N ASP A 151 -2.40 9.78 -7.73
CA ASP A 151 -2.93 10.67 -6.71
C ASP A 151 -4.35 11.20 -6.99
N ASN A 152 -4.95 10.79 -8.11
CA ASN A 152 -6.34 11.07 -8.46
C ASN A 152 -6.62 12.59 -8.47
N ASP A 153 -5.64 13.39 -8.88
CA ASP A 153 -5.74 14.84 -9.02
C ASP A 153 -6.24 15.29 -10.41
N GLY A 154 -6.25 14.35 -11.37
CA GLY A 154 -6.75 14.52 -12.73
C GLY A 154 -5.67 14.71 -13.79
N ASP A 155 -4.41 14.84 -13.40
CA ASP A 155 -3.25 14.93 -14.30
C ASP A 155 -2.40 13.64 -14.21
N ILE A 156 -1.56 13.40 -15.24
CA ILE A 156 -0.57 12.31 -15.21
C ILE A 156 0.81 12.96 -15.24
N ASP A 157 1.51 12.95 -14.12
CA ASP A 157 2.72 13.74 -13.97
C ASP A 157 3.85 13.08 -13.14
N ALA A 158 4.84 13.88 -12.75
CA ALA A 158 5.98 13.40 -11.97
C ALA A 158 5.60 13.00 -10.53
N THR A 159 4.57 13.63 -9.96
CA THR A 159 4.06 13.35 -8.61
C THR A 159 3.54 11.92 -8.53
N ASP A 160 2.77 11.48 -9.54
CA ASP A 160 2.29 10.10 -9.65
C ASP A 160 3.44 9.09 -9.64
N ARG A 161 4.43 9.34 -10.49
CA ARG A 161 5.61 8.49 -10.61
C ARG A 161 6.35 8.40 -9.28
N GLU A 162 6.54 9.53 -8.60
CA GLU A 162 7.22 9.61 -7.31
C GLU A 162 6.46 8.85 -6.23
N LEU A 163 5.13 8.96 -6.20
CA LEU A 163 4.28 8.22 -5.24
C LEU A 163 4.36 6.72 -5.45
N VAL A 164 4.24 6.23 -6.69
CA VAL A 164 4.38 4.80 -6.97
C VAL A 164 5.79 4.30 -6.61
N SER A 165 6.83 5.08 -6.91
CA SER A 165 8.22 4.76 -6.53
C SER A 165 8.38 4.66 -5.01
N LEU A 166 7.86 5.65 -4.28
CA LEU A 166 7.98 5.75 -2.83
C LEU A 166 7.21 4.62 -2.12
N LEU A 167 5.98 4.37 -2.54
CA LEU A 167 5.16 3.27 -2.01
C LEU A 167 5.82 1.93 -2.26
N SER A 168 6.28 1.68 -3.49
CA SER A 168 6.90 0.41 -3.86
C SER A 168 8.21 0.18 -3.10
N GLY A 169 9.11 1.16 -3.09
CA GLY A 169 10.39 1.06 -2.38
C GLY A 169 10.23 0.94 -0.87
N THR A 170 9.21 1.58 -0.28
CA THR A 170 8.92 1.44 1.16
C THR A 170 8.29 0.09 1.46
N TYR A 171 7.40 -0.41 0.61
CA TYR A 171 6.81 -1.74 0.74
C TYR A 171 7.86 -2.86 0.70
N LEU A 172 8.88 -2.76 -0.17
CA LEU A 172 9.99 -3.73 -0.17
C LEU A 172 10.76 -3.74 1.16
N LYS A 173 10.86 -2.59 1.85
CA LYS A 173 11.50 -2.49 3.16
C LYS A 173 10.67 -3.10 4.30
N PHE A 174 9.37 -3.30 4.10
CA PHE A 174 8.55 -4.12 5.00
C PHE A 174 8.93 -5.61 4.97
N LYS A 175 9.72 -6.04 3.97
CA LYS A 175 10.16 -7.43 3.79
C LYS A 175 8.98 -8.42 3.70
N TRP A 176 7.87 -7.94 3.15
CA TRP A 176 6.65 -8.72 2.97
C TRP A 176 6.59 -9.28 1.55
N LYS A 177 7.15 -10.48 1.35
CA LYS A 177 7.15 -11.24 0.10
C LYS A 177 6.62 -12.65 0.31
#